data_AF-Q3US01-F1
#
_entry.id   AF-Q3US01-F1
#
_cell.length_a   1.000
_cell.length_b   1.000
_cell.length_c   1.000
_cell.angle_alpha   90.00
_cell.angle_beta   90.00
_cell.angle_gamma   90.00
#
_symmetry.space_group_name_H-M   'P 1'
#
loop_
_entity.id
_entity.type
_entity.pdbx_description
1 polymer ?
#
loop_
_entity_poly.entity_id
_entity_poly.type
_entity_poly.pdbx_seq_one_letter_code
_entity_poly.pdbx_strand_id
1 'polypeptide(L)'
;MGDSSGGALAATVTQLLQNDPSFKGRIKAQALMYPGLQLLDTLLPSHQEYQHGPILTREMIIKLACLYVTEDKVLLQAALRNEHMPTESRHLFKFVNWSDFLPEKYKKNYVYTEPVLGKLNASYPVLVDSRLCPLLVNDTQLQSLPLTYIVTCEHDLLRDDSLIYVSRLRNVGVKVTHEHIEKGIHGALSFTKAPVFLNLGLKIRDKYINWLEENL
;
A
#
# COMPACT_ATOMS: atom_id res chain seq x y z
N MET A 1 4.48 -13.35 3.74
CA MET A 1 3.07 -12.99 3.47
C MET A 1 2.62 -12.02 4.55
N GLY A 2 1.72 -11.09 4.22
CA GLY A 2 1.01 -10.30 5.22
C GLY A 2 -0.21 -9.61 4.62
N ASP A 3 -1.15 -9.20 5.47
CA ASP A 3 -2.35 -8.46 5.10
C ASP A 3 -2.37 -7.06 5.73
N SER A 4 -2.96 -6.07 5.06
CA SER A 4 -3.03 -4.68 5.54
C SER A 4 -1.63 -4.13 5.92
N SER A 5 -1.43 -3.66 7.15
CA SER A 5 -0.12 -3.23 7.67
C SER A 5 0.91 -4.37 7.72
N GLY A 6 0.47 -5.61 7.95
CA GLY A 6 1.31 -6.79 7.82
C GLY A 6 1.79 -7.00 6.37
N GLY A 7 0.98 -6.61 5.38
CA GLY A 7 1.36 -6.58 3.98
C GLY A 7 2.45 -5.54 3.70
N ALA A 8 2.35 -4.36 4.29
CA ALA A 8 3.40 -3.33 4.25
C ALA A 8 4.73 -3.87 4.81
N LEU A 9 4.67 -4.46 6.01
CA LEU A 9 5.84 -5.07 6.66
C LEU A 9 6.44 -6.20 5.83
N ALA A 10 5.61 -7.06 5.25
CA ALA A 10 6.09 -8.15 4.38
C ALA A 10 6.82 -7.61 3.14
N ALA A 11 6.30 -6.54 2.52
CA ALA A 11 6.95 -5.87 1.40
C ALA A 11 8.29 -5.24 1.83
N THR A 12 8.31 -4.47 2.93
CA THR A 12 9.52 -3.85 3.47
C THR A 12 10.60 -4.88 3.80
N VAL A 13 10.24 -5.96 4.52
CA VAL A 13 11.20 -7.02 4.88
C VAL A 13 11.76 -7.69 3.63
N THR A 14 10.92 -7.95 2.62
CA THR A 14 11.36 -8.54 1.36
C THR A 14 12.33 -7.61 0.63
N GLN A 15 12.02 -6.32 0.55
CA GLN A 15 12.88 -5.30 -0.05
C GLN A 15 14.23 -5.20 0.68
N LEU A 16 14.23 -5.18 2.01
CA LEU A 16 15.46 -5.10 2.80
C LEU A 16 16.34 -6.34 2.61
N LEU A 17 15.77 -7.54 2.71
CA LEU A 17 16.54 -8.79 2.61
C LEU A 17 17.07 -9.06 1.20
N GLN A 18 16.27 -8.81 0.15
CA GLN A 18 16.70 -9.05 -1.23
C GLN A 18 17.78 -8.07 -1.70
N ASN A 19 17.86 -6.89 -1.07
CA ASN A 19 18.86 -5.87 -1.39
C ASN A 19 20.02 -5.83 -0.37
N ASP A 20 20.06 -6.74 0.60
CA ASP A 20 21.17 -6.89 1.55
C ASP A 20 22.19 -7.92 1.04
N PRO A 21 23.42 -7.52 0.67
CA PRO A 21 24.45 -8.46 0.20
C PRO A 21 24.88 -9.52 1.23
N SER A 22 24.61 -9.26 2.52
CA SER A 22 24.91 -10.18 3.63
C SER A 22 23.89 -11.32 3.72
N PHE A 23 22.65 -11.09 3.27
CA PHE A 23 21.61 -12.10 3.26
C PHE A 23 21.91 -13.18 2.20
N LYS A 24 22.22 -14.39 2.66
CA LYS A 24 22.51 -15.55 1.78
C LYS A 24 21.30 -16.41 1.46
N GLY A 25 20.16 -16.11 2.07
CA GLY A 25 18.90 -16.79 1.79
C GLY A 25 18.29 -16.35 0.47
N ARG A 26 17.19 -17.01 0.09
CA ARG A 26 16.37 -16.59 -1.05
C ARG A 26 14.91 -16.58 -0.64
N ILE A 27 14.27 -15.43 -0.79
CA ILE A 27 12.81 -15.34 -0.69
C ILE A 27 12.25 -15.86 -2.00
N LYS A 28 11.51 -16.98 -1.95
CA LYS A 28 10.92 -17.57 -3.16
C LYS A 28 9.76 -16.73 -3.70
N ALA A 29 8.93 -16.23 -2.79
CA ALA A 29 7.78 -15.43 -3.13
C ALA A 29 7.34 -14.51 -1.98
N GLN A 30 6.65 -13.42 -2.32
CA GLN A 30 5.93 -12.56 -1.37
C GLN A 30 4.44 -12.49 -1.73
N ALA A 31 3.57 -12.46 -0.72
CA ALA A 31 2.13 -12.39 -0.90
C ALA A 31 1.56 -11.28 -0.01
N LEU A 32 0.91 -10.30 -0.62
CA LEU A 32 0.48 -9.05 0.00
C LEU A 32 -1.03 -8.89 -0.19
N MET A 33 -1.78 -8.88 0.92
CA MET A 33 -3.25 -8.79 0.87
C MET A 33 -3.67 -7.38 1.24
N TYR A 34 -4.27 -6.65 0.29
CA TYR A 34 -4.74 -5.27 0.44
C TYR A 34 -3.78 -4.38 1.28
N PRO A 35 -2.48 -4.34 0.91
CA PRO A 35 -1.48 -3.66 1.73
C PRO A 35 -1.60 -2.13 1.69
N GLY A 36 -1.33 -1.47 2.81
CA GLY A 36 -1.07 -0.03 2.84
C GLY A 36 0.42 0.22 2.59
N LEU A 37 0.78 0.96 1.55
CA LEU A 37 2.16 0.97 1.04
C LEU A 37 2.83 2.33 1.08
N GLN A 38 2.07 3.40 1.34
CA GLN A 38 2.59 4.76 1.39
C GLN A 38 1.78 5.66 2.33
N LEU A 39 2.42 6.74 2.78
CA LEU A 39 1.80 7.83 3.56
C LEU A 39 2.08 9.19 2.90
N LEU A 40 2.55 9.25 1.65
CA LEU A 40 2.97 10.51 1.02
C LEU A 40 1.79 11.32 0.50
N ASP A 41 0.88 10.64 -0.21
CA ASP A 41 -0.33 11.22 -0.74
C ASP A 41 -1.54 10.56 -0.06
N THR A 42 -2.27 11.34 0.72
CA THR A 42 -3.46 10.87 1.45
C THR A 42 -4.76 11.24 0.71
N LEU A 43 -4.68 11.62 -0.57
CA LEU A 43 -5.82 12.04 -1.40
C LEU A 43 -5.96 11.26 -2.72
N LEU A 44 -5.45 10.02 -2.80
CA LEU A 44 -5.72 9.13 -3.93
C LEU A 44 -7.23 8.95 -4.17
N PRO A 45 -7.68 8.62 -5.41
CA PRO A 45 -9.09 8.42 -5.72
C PRO A 45 -9.82 7.48 -4.75
N SER A 46 -9.24 6.33 -4.38
CA SER A 46 -9.80 5.41 -3.38
C SER A 46 -9.92 6.04 -1.99
N HIS A 47 -8.98 6.91 -1.60
CA HIS A 47 -9.07 7.65 -0.33
C HIS A 47 -10.29 8.56 -0.27
N GLN A 48 -10.66 9.16 -1.41
CA GLN A 48 -11.78 10.09 -1.52
C GLN A 48 -13.12 9.34 -1.70
N GLU A 49 -13.12 8.32 -2.56
CA GLU A 49 -14.31 7.50 -2.86
C GLU A 49 -14.79 6.73 -1.63
N TYR A 50 -13.86 6.13 -0.88
CA TYR A 50 -14.16 5.28 0.27
C TYR A 50 -13.85 5.96 1.61
N GLN A 51 -13.87 7.30 1.65
CA GLN A 51 -13.49 8.07 2.84
C GLN A 51 -14.27 7.69 4.12
N HIS A 52 -15.48 7.15 3.97
CA HIS A 52 -16.36 6.78 5.08
C HIS A 52 -16.47 5.27 5.32
N GLY A 53 -15.75 4.39 4.63
CA GLY A 53 -15.89 2.96 4.90
C GLY A 53 -15.53 2.02 3.75
N PRO A 54 -16.00 0.76 3.80
CA PRO A 54 -17.07 0.25 4.68
C PRO A 54 -16.64 -0.18 6.09
N ILE A 55 -15.35 -0.45 6.34
CA ILE A 55 -14.83 -0.90 7.65
C ILE A 55 -13.91 0.15 8.28
N LEU A 56 -13.04 0.74 7.46
CA LEU A 56 -12.12 1.79 7.88
C LEU A 56 -12.51 3.08 7.20
N THR A 57 -12.45 4.20 7.94
CA THR A 57 -12.56 5.53 7.36
C THR A 57 -11.18 6.06 6.99
N ARG A 58 -11.13 7.07 6.11
CA ARG A 58 -9.88 7.75 5.76
C ARG A 58 -9.20 8.33 7.01
N GLU A 59 -9.97 8.88 7.94
CA GLU A 59 -9.43 9.38 9.21
C GLU A 59 -8.76 8.28 10.04
N MET A 60 -9.41 7.11 10.15
CA MET A 60 -8.86 5.98 10.90
C MET A 60 -7.57 5.46 10.27
N ILE A 61 -7.51 5.29 8.95
CA ILE A 61 -6.29 4.82 8.28
C ILE A 61 -5.14 5.80 8.46
N ILE A 62 -5.38 7.09 8.23
CA ILE A 62 -4.34 8.11 8.38
C ILE A 62 -3.86 8.17 9.83
N LYS A 63 -4.77 8.07 10.81
CA LYS A 63 -4.41 7.99 12.22
C LYS A 63 -3.54 6.77 12.52
N LEU A 64 -3.93 5.59 12.05
CA LEU A 64 -3.13 4.37 12.24
C LEU A 64 -1.74 4.49 11.60
N ALA A 65 -1.65 5.06 10.40
CA ALA A 65 -0.37 5.29 9.72
C ALA A 65 0.51 6.31 10.48
N CYS A 66 -0.08 7.40 10.99
CA CYS A 66 0.64 8.40 11.80
C CYS A 66 1.19 7.81 13.11
N LEU A 67 0.51 6.82 13.70
CA LEU A 67 0.99 6.17 14.94
C LEU A 67 2.29 5.36 14.74
N TYR A 68 2.68 5.02 13.50
CA TYR A 68 4.03 4.48 13.21
C TYR A 68 5.13 5.56 13.25
N VAL A 69 4.74 6.84 13.30
CA VAL A 69 5.64 7.99 13.24
C VAL A 69 5.67 8.72 14.58
N THR A 70 4.50 9.05 15.14
CA THR A 70 4.38 9.86 16.35
C THR A 70 2.98 9.74 16.97
N GLU A 71 2.89 10.03 18.28
CA GLU A 71 1.62 10.22 18.97
C GLU A 71 1.09 11.67 18.84
N ASP A 72 1.89 12.59 18.29
CA ASP A 72 1.49 13.98 18.08
C ASP A 72 0.38 14.09 17.01
N LYS A 73 -0.74 14.69 17.41
CA LYS A 73 -1.90 14.92 16.54
C LYS A 73 -1.62 15.94 15.44
N VAL A 74 -0.57 16.75 15.55
CA VAL A 74 -0.21 17.76 14.54
C VAL A 74 0.09 17.09 13.19
N LEU A 75 0.77 15.92 13.19
CA LEU A 75 0.97 15.12 11.98
C LEU A 75 -0.36 14.63 11.40
N LEU A 76 -1.24 14.07 12.23
CA LEU A 76 -2.57 13.60 11.79
C LEU A 76 -3.37 14.74 11.13
N GLN A 77 -3.42 15.92 11.74
CA GLN A 77 -4.17 17.05 11.19
C GLN A 77 -3.61 17.53 9.84
N ALA A 78 -2.29 17.55 9.68
CA ALA A 78 -1.66 17.88 8.41
C ALA A 78 -1.89 16.77 7.36
N ALA A 79 -1.78 15.50 7.75
CA ALA A 79 -1.98 14.37 6.86
C ALA A 79 -3.43 14.24 6.38
N LEU A 80 -4.42 14.61 7.20
CA LEU A 80 -5.82 14.68 6.78
C LEU A 80 -6.06 15.72 5.67
N ARG A 81 -5.20 16.76 5.59
CA ARG A 81 -5.24 17.80 4.55
C ARG A 81 -4.25 17.58 3.42
N ASN A 82 -3.47 16.49 3.45
CA ASN A 82 -2.37 16.22 2.51
C ASN A 82 -1.27 17.30 2.54
N GLU A 83 -0.99 17.82 3.73
CA GLU A 83 -0.10 18.98 4.00
C GLU A 83 1.13 18.61 4.86
N HIS A 84 1.39 17.32 5.08
CA HIS A 84 2.38 16.83 6.04
C HIS A 84 3.76 16.56 5.45
N MET A 85 3.91 16.64 4.12
CA MET A 85 5.17 16.30 3.46
C MET A 85 6.19 17.44 3.53
N PRO A 86 7.46 17.17 3.87
CA PRO A 86 8.49 18.19 3.96
C PRO A 86 8.94 18.66 2.56
N THR A 87 9.36 19.92 2.41
CA THR A 87 9.64 20.57 1.12
C THR A 87 10.61 19.81 0.21
N GLU A 88 11.64 19.22 0.80
CA GLU A 88 12.67 18.44 0.12
C GLU A 88 12.16 17.12 -0.48
N SER A 89 10.99 16.64 -0.07
CA SER A 89 10.45 15.33 -0.47
C SER A 89 9.75 15.30 -1.83
N ARG A 90 9.60 16.44 -2.51
CA ARG A 90 8.86 16.53 -3.79
C ARG A 90 9.30 15.49 -4.83
N HIS A 91 10.60 15.21 -4.88
CA HIS A 91 11.19 14.23 -5.81
C HIS A 91 10.68 12.80 -5.62
N LEU A 92 10.06 12.48 -4.47
CA LEU A 92 9.47 11.19 -4.16
C LEU A 92 8.05 11.03 -4.71
N PHE A 93 7.34 12.13 -5.03
CA PHE A 93 5.95 12.07 -5.48
C PHE A 93 5.78 11.35 -6.82
N LYS A 94 6.84 11.32 -7.64
CA LYS A 94 6.89 10.50 -8.86
C LYS A 94 6.62 9.01 -8.61
N PHE A 95 6.86 8.51 -7.39
CA PHE A 95 6.63 7.10 -7.06
C PHE A 95 5.16 6.82 -6.73
N VAL A 96 4.42 7.83 -6.27
CA VAL A 96 3.00 7.72 -5.87
C VAL A 96 2.05 8.48 -6.80
N ASN A 97 2.55 8.98 -7.94
CA ASN A 97 1.73 9.75 -8.88
C ASN A 97 0.63 8.87 -9.49
N TRP A 98 -0.55 8.93 -8.89
CA TRP A 98 -1.66 8.08 -9.27
C TRP A 98 -2.19 8.38 -10.67
N SER A 99 -1.92 9.58 -11.21
CA SER A 99 -2.30 9.92 -12.59
C SER A 99 -1.49 9.15 -13.64
N ASP A 100 -0.26 8.74 -13.30
CA ASP A 100 0.60 7.94 -14.19
C ASP A 100 0.30 6.44 -14.04
N PHE A 101 -0.03 5.99 -12.84
CA PHE A 101 -0.08 4.55 -12.51
C PHE A 101 -1.48 3.94 -12.44
N LEU A 102 -2.54 4.71 -12.14
CA LEU A 102 -3.87 4.12 -12.05
C LEU A 102 -4.48 3.89 -13.43
N PRO A 103 -5.22 2.78 -13.62
CA PRO A 103 -6.10 2.62 -14.79
C PRO A 103 -7.16 3.74 -14.87
N GLU A 104 -7.54 4.14 -16.09
CA GLU A 104 -8.53 5.22 -16.34
C GLU A 104 -9.85 5.01 -15.59
N LYS A 105 -10.32 3.77 -15.44
CA LYS A 105 -11.56 3.45 -14.70
C LYS A 105 -11.54 3.90 -13.23
N TYR A 106 -10.37 4.07 -12.64
CA TYR A 106 -10.19 4.51 -11.24
C TYR A 106 -9.90 6.01 -11.11
N LYS A 107 -9.39 6.65 -12.17
CA LYS A 107 -9.17 8.12 -12.19
C LYS A 107 -10.49 8.88 -12.23
N LYS A 108 -11.49 8.35 -12.94
CA LYS A 108 -12.84 8.94 -13.04
C LYS A 108 -12.78 10.44 -13.37
N ASN A 109 -13.37 11.29 -12.52
CA ASN A 109 -13.34 12.74 -12.61
C ASN A 109 -12.42 13.39 -11.57
N TYR A 110 -11.58 12.61 -10.88
CA TYR A 110 -10.62 13.14 -9.93
C TYR A 110 -9.49 13.86 -10.67
N VAL A 111 -9.06 15.01 -10.15
CA VAL A 111 -7.93 15.78 -10.68
C VAL A 111 -6.72 15.54 -9.80
N TYR A 112 -5.60 15.17 -10.41
CA TYR A 112 -4.35 14.98 -9.68
C TYR A 112 -3.81 16.31 -9.16
N THR A 113 -3.49 16.32 -7.87
CA THR A 113 -2.78 17.39 -7.20
C THR A 113 -1.68 16.77 -6.36
N GLU A 114 -0.46 17.27 -6.49
CA GLU A 114 0.64 16.86 -5.62
C GLU A 114 0.33 17.20 -4.15
N PRO A 115 0.86 16.43 -3.18
CA PRO A 115 0.79 16.79 -1.77
C PRO A 115 1.36 18.20 -1.52
N VAL A 116 0.73 18.93 -0.61
CA VAL A 116 1.13 20.29 -0.26
C VAL A 116 2.36 20.24 0.65
N LEU A 117 3.43 20.87 0.20
CA LEU A 117 4.73 20.82 0.85
C LEU A 117 4.90 21.92 1.90
N GLY A 118 5.63 21.62 2.98
CA GLY A 118 6.20 22.62 3.89
C GLY A 118 5.21 23.36 4.79
N LYS A 119 3.98 22.84 4.96
CA LYS A 119 2.96 23.42 5.87
C LYS A 119 3.11 22.95 7.32
N LEU A 120 3.78 21.82 7.52
CA LEU A 120 4.04 21.23 8.82
C LEU A 120 5.40 21.74 9.36
N ASN A 121 5.38 22.46 10.49
CA ASN A 121 6.61 22.95 11.12
C ASN A 121 7.44 21.84 11.77
N ALA A 122 6.79 20.75 12.19
CA ALA A 122 7.46 19.59 12.76
C ALA A 122 8.15 18.77 11.67
N SER A 123 9.35 18.29 11.94
CA SER A 123 10.10 17.41 11.03
C SER A 123 9.97 15.96 11.46
N TYR A 124 9.53 15.11 10.53
CA TYR A 124 9.44 13.66 10.72
C TYR A 124 10.21 12.95 9.60
N PRO A 125 11.53 12.73 9.75
CA PRO A 125 12.36 12.14 8.69
C PRO A 125 11.89 10.74 8.24
N VAL A 126 11.20 10.01 9.11
CA VAL A 126 10.65 8.68 8.78
C VAL A 126 9.56 8.72 7.71
N LEU A 127 8.92 9.87 7.45
CA LEU A 127 7.89 10.01 6.40
C LEU A 127 8.44 9.75 4.99
N VAL A 128 9.74 9.97 4.79
CA VAL A 128 10.43 9.74 3.51
C VAL A 128 11.24 8.44 3.50
N ASP A 129 11.12 7.63 4.54
CA ASP A 129 11.85 6.37 4.69
C ASP A 129 11.10 5.23 4.01
N SER A 130 11.79 4.51 3.11
CA SER A 130 11.21 3.37 2.41
C SER A 130 10.88 2.19 3.33
N ARG A 131 11.40 2.16 4.56
CA ARG A 131 11.05 1.16 5.57
C ARG A 131 9.63 1.36 6.09
N LEU A 132 9.16 2.61 6.14
CA LEU A 132 7.77 2.94 6.47
C LEU A 132 6.88 2.82 5.22
N CYS A 133 7.34 3.38 4.11
CA CYS A 133 6.61 3.42 2.85
C CYS A 133 7.33 2.57 1.78
N PRO A 134 7.08 1.26 1.69
CA PRO A 134 7.74 0.37 0.72
C PRO A 134 7.53 0.78 -0.74
N LEU A 135 6.53 1.63 -1.02
CA LEU A 135 6.31 2.22 -2.34
C LEU A 135 7.38 3.27 -2.73
N LEU A 136 8.27 3.68 -1.83
CA LEU A 136 9.36 4.63 -2.12
C LEU A 136 10.64 3.99 -2.66
N VAL A 137 10.71 2.67 -2.70
CA VAL A 137 11.88 1.96 -3.21
C VAL A 137 12.08 2.22 -4.70
N ASN A 138 13.33 2.42 -5.12
CA ASN A 138 13.68 2.71 -6.51
C ASN A 138 13.53 1.46 -7.41
N ASP A 139 13.51 1.68 -8.72
CA ASP A 139 13.22 0.63 -9.70
C ASP A 139 14.26 -0.50 -9.70
N THR A 140 15.55 -0.20 -9.48
CA THR A 140 16.61 -1.22 -9.37
C THR A 140 16.37 -2.15 -8.19
N GLN A 141 15.98 -1.61 -7.04
CA GLN A 141 15.65 -2.38 -5.85
C GLN A 141 14.32 -3.13 -5.98
N LEU A 142 13.36 -2.62 -6.76
CA LEU A 142 12.13 -3.34 -7.07
C LEU A 142 12.39 -4.52 -8.01
N GLN A 143 13.29 -4.37 -8.99
CA GLN A 143 13.63 -5.42 -9.95
C GLN A 143 14.19 -6.69 -9.29
N SER A 144 14.80 -6.58 -8.10
CA SER A 144 15.33 -7.73 -7.34
C SER A 144 14.25 -8.48 -6.55
N LEU A 145 12.99 -8.01 -6.56
CA LEU A 145 11.92 -8.62 -5.79
C LEU A 145 11.49 -9.98 -6.36
N PRO A 146 11.07 -10.91 -5.48
CA PRO A 146 10.70 -12.25 -5.87
C PRO A 146 9.33 -12.27 -6.58
N LEU A 147 8.91 -13.47 -6.96
CA LEU A 147 7.54 -13.71 -7.41
C LEU A 147 6.56 -13.09 -6.41
N THR A 148 5.65 -12.26 -6.90
CA THR A 148 4.81 -11.41 -6.05
C THR A 148 3.34 -11.66 -6.32
N TYR A 149 2.59 -12.01 -5.27
CA TYR A 149 1.12 -12.09 -5.27
C TYR A 149 0.53 -10.89 -4.56
N ILE A 150 -0.38 -10.18 -5.20
CA ILE A 150 -1.06 -9.02 -4.62
C ILE A 150 -2.57 -9.21 -4.74
N VAL A 151 -3.28 -9.09 -3.63
CA VAL A 151 -4.74 -8.99 -3.62
C VAL A 151 -5.14 -7.55 -3.36
N THR A 152 -6.11 -7.06 -4.13
CA THR A 152 -6.72 -5.75 -3.90
C THR A 152 -8.24 -5.90 -3.75
N CYS A 153 -8.84 -5.01 -2.98
CA CYS A 153 -10.29 -4.97 -2.77
C CYS A 153 -10.85 -3.70 -3.41
N GLU A 154 -12.01 -3.80 -4.07
CA GLU A 154 -12.63 -2.64 -4.71
C GLU A 154 -13.05 -1.56 -3.70
N HIS A 155 -13.72 -1.96 -2.61
CA HIS A 155 -14.20 -1.04 -1.57
C HIS A 155 -13.16 -0.92 -0.44
N ASP A 156 -11.97 -0.46 -0.81
CA ASP A 156 -10.84 -0.29 0.09
C ASP A 156 -10.10 1.01 -0.20
N LEU A 157 -9.87 1.80 0.85
CA LEU A 157 -9.07 3.02 0.81
C LEU A 157 -7.66 2.74 0.28
N LEU A 158 -7.07 1.57 0.58
CA LEU A 158 -5.71 1.19 0.17
C LEU A 158 -5.65 0.52 -1.21
N ARG A 159 -6.78 0.50 -1.95
CA ARG A 159 -6.84 -0.06 -3.32
C ARG A 159 -5.78 0.58 -4.21
N ASP A 160 -5.73 1.91 -4.24
CA ASP A 160 -4.91 2.62 -5.20
C ASP A 160 -3.42 2.55 -4.85
N ASP A 161 -3.04 2.55 -3.57
CA ASP A 161 -1.67 2.22 -3.11
C ASP A 161 -1.17 0.91 -3.75
N SER A 162 -2.01 -0.12 -3.67
CA SER A 162 -1.69 -1.44 -4.17
C SER A 162 -1.62 -1.48 -5.71
N LEU A 163 -2.52 -0.77 -6.40
CA LEU A 163 -2.53 -0.69 -7.87
C LEU A 163 -1.30 0.05 -8.41
N ILE A 164 -0.86 1.11 -7.72
CA ILE A 164 0.40 1.80 -8.03
C ILE A 164 1.55 0.82 -7.90
N TYR A 165 1.63 0.09 -6.78
CA TYR A 165 2.71 -0.87 -6.55
C TYR A 165 2.71 -2.01 -7.57
N VAL A 166 1.56 -2.57 -7.91
CA VAL A 166 1.41 -3.57 -8.98
C VAL A 166 1.97 -3.05 -10.31
N SER A 167 1.63 -1.81 -10.68
CA SER A 167 2.09 -1.19 -11.92
C SER A 167 3.60 -0.99 -11.91
N ARG A 168 4.15 -0.45 -10.80
CA ARG A 168 5.60 -0.26 -10.65
C ARG A 168 6.38 -1.57 -10.73
N LEU A 169 5.94 -2.62 -10.03
CA LEU A 169 6.57 -3.93 -10.08
C LEU A 169 6.58 -4.53 -11.50
N ARG A 170 5.44 -4.46 -12.20
CA ARG A 170 5.34 -4.94 -13.59
C ARG A 170 6.26 -4.17 -14.52
N ASN A 171 6.35 -2.86 -14.37
CA ASN A 171 7.19 -2.00 -15.22
C ASN A 171 8.68 -2.33 -15.11
N VAL A 172 9.14 -2.83 -13.96
CA VAL A 172 10.54 -3.24 -13.76
C VAL A 172 10.77 -4.73 -14.00
N GLY A 173 9.76 -5.45 -14.51
CA GLY A 173 9.86 -6.85 -14.91
C GLY A 173 9.67 -7.88 -13.78
N VAL A 174 9.19 -7.47 -12.60
CA VAL A 174 8.85 -8.43 -11.53
C VAL A 174 7.64 -9.25 -11.97
N LYS A 175 7.70 -10.57 -11.71
CA LYS A 175 6.58 -11.47 -11.95
C LYS A 175 5.49 -11.20 -10.91
N VAL A 176 4.39 -10.60 -11.33
CA VAL A 176 3.27 -10.23 -10.45
C VAL A 176 1.99 -10.96 -10.85
N THR A 177 1.45 -11.76 -9.93
CA THR A 177 0.05 -12.19 -9.98
C THR A 177 -0.78 -11.21 -9.16
N HIS A 178 -1.76 -10.57 -9.80
CA HIS A 178 -2.62 -9.57 -9.15
C HIS A 178 -4.07 -10.02 -9.25
N GLU A 179 -4.72 -10.12 -8.11
CA GLU A 179 -6.12 -10.52 -7.96
C GLU A 179 -6.92 -9.33 -7.42
N HIS A 180 -7.84 -8.83 -8.23
CA HIS A 180 -8.73 -7.74 -7.83
C HIS A 180 -10.10 -8.30 -7.44
N ILE A 181 -10.53 -8.00 -6.22
CA ILE A 181 -11.78 -8.51 -5.66
C ILE A 181 -12.83 -7.40 -5.74
N GLU A 182 -13.66 -7.46 -6.78
CA GLU A 182 -14.70 -6.46 -7.14
C GLU A 182 -15.71 -6.17 -6.01
N LYS A 183 -15.98 -7.14 -5.14
CA LYS A 183 -16.85 -6.98 -3.95
C LYS A 183 -16.05 -6.97 -2.65
N GLY A 184 -14.74 -6.78 -2.76
CA GLY A 184 -13.78 -6.83 -1.69
C GLY A 184 -13.92 -5.63 -0.75
N ILE A 185 -13.63 -5.86 0.53
CA ILE A 185 -13.49 -4.83 1.56
C ILE A 185 -12.16 -5.03 2.28
N HIS A 186 -11.65 -3.97 2.90
CA HIS A 186 -10.43 -4.04 3.70
C HIS A 186 -10.58 -5.07 4.85
N GLY A 187 -9.52 -5.84 5.13
CA GLY A 187 -9.50 -6.80 6.24
C GLY A 187 -10.34 -8.07 6.02
N ALA A 188 -10.76 -8.35 4.78
CA ALA A 188 -11.66 -9.47 4.47
C ALA A 188 -11.18 -10.84 4.97
N LEU A 189 -9.87 -11.12 5.04
CA LEU A 189 -9.35 -12.39 5.59
C LEU A 189 -9.62 -12.59 7.07
N SER A 190 -9.74 -11.50 7.85
CA SER A 190 -10.05 -11.56 9.28
C SER A 190 -11.48 -12.06 9.53
N PHE A 191 -12.37 -11.95 8.54
CA PHE A 191 -13.77 -12.39 8.62
C PHE A 191 -13.99 -13.83 8.13
N THR A 192 -12.97 -14.69 8.26
CA THR A 192 -13.06 -16.14 7.96
C THR A 192 -13.47 -17.00 9.17
N LYS A 193 -13.60 -16.39 10.35
CA LYS A 193 -13.89 -17.05 11.63
C LYS A 193 -14.97 -16.29 12.40
N ALA A 194 -15.57 -16.93 13.39
CA ALA A 194 -16.54 -16.31 14.28
C ALA A 194 -15.99 -15.01 14.93
N PRO A 195 -16.84 -14.01 15.22
CA PRO A 195 -18.30 -14.02 15.11
C PRO A 195 -18.85 -13.62 13.71
N VAL A 196 -17.99 -13.16 12.80
CA VAL A 196 -18.40 -12.67 11.48
C VAL A 196 -17.82 -13.56 10.39
N PHE A 197 -18.69 -14.28 9.69
CA PHE A 197 -18.30 -15.19 8.60
C PHE A 197 -18.69 -14.59 7.25
N LEU A 198 -17.71 -14.05 6.54
CA LEU A 198 -17.89 -13.57 5.18
C LEU A 198 -17.29 -14.58 4.20
N ASN A 199 -18.12 -15.06 3.27
CA ASN A 199 -17.66 -15.90 2.15
C ASN A 199 -16.55 -15.20 1.34
N LEU A 200 -16.51 -13.87 1.38
CA LEU A 200 -15.44 -13.06 0.80
C LEU A 200 -14.05 -13.43 1.36
N GLY A 201 -13.92 -13.58 2.68
CA GLY A 201 -12.67 -13.94 3.31
C GLY A 201 -12.20 -15.33 2.90
N LEU A 202 -13.13 -16.29 2.82
CA LEU A 202 -12.84 -17.65 2.34
C LEU A 202 -12.37 -17.62 0.88
N LYS A 203 -13.04 -16.84 0.02
CA LYS A 203 -12.66 -16.71 -1.38
C LYS A 203 -11.23 -16.16 -1.54
N ILE A 204 -10.84 -15.17 -0.74
CA ILE A 204 -9.48 -14.62 -0.78
C ILE A 204 -8.46 -15.66 -0.28
N ARG A 205 -8.79 -16.38 0.81
CA ARG A 205 -7.97 -17.48 1.32
C ARG A 205 -7.76 -18.56 0.26
N ASP A 206 -8.83 -19.00 -0.39
CA ASP A 206 -8.78 -20.09 -1.38
C ASP A 206 -7.99 -19.66 -2.61
N LYS A 207 -8.17 -18.43 -3.11
CA LYS A 207 -7.32 -17.86 -4.16
C LYS A 207 -5.83 -17.85 -3.78
N TYR A 208 -5.52 -17.45 -2.55
CA TYR A 208 -4.14 -17.46 -2.06
C TYR A 208 -3.57 -18.88 -1.97
N ILE A 209 -4.32 -19.85 -1.43
CA ILE A 209 -3.89 -21.25 -1.33
C ILE A 209 -3.63 -21.82 -2.72
N ASN A 210 -4.58 -21.67 -3.66
CA ASN A 210 -4.41 -22.13 -5.03
C ASN A 210 -3.17 -21.52 -5.69
N TRP A 211 -2.94 -20.21 -5.48
CA TRP A 211 -1.76 -19.56 -6.00
C TRP A 211 -0.45 -20.12 -5.42
N LEU A 212 -0.43 -20.46 -4.12
CA LEU A 212 0.73 -21.12 -3.52
C LEU A 212 0.98 -22.50 -4.15
N GLU A 213 -0.06 -23.31 -4.30
CA GLU A 213 0.02 -24.66 -4.89
C GLU A 213 0.54 -24.63 -6.34
N GLU A 214 0.21 -23.58 -7.10
CA GLU A 214 0.68 -23.40 -8.48
C GLU A 214 2.14 -22.91 -8.57
N ASN A 215 2.69 -22.30 -7.52
CA ASN A 215 3.93 -21.52 -7.61
C ASN A 215 5.06 -21.94 -6.66
N LEU A 216 4.81 -22.79 -5.65
CA LEU A 216 5.79 -23.19 -4.62
C LEU A 216 5.85 -24.70 -4.36
#